data_AF-A0A8J5I512-F1
#
_entry.id   AF-A0A8J5I512-F1
#
_cell.length_a   1.000
_cell.length_b   1.000
_cell.length_c   1.000
_cell.angle_alpha   90.00
_cell.angle_beta   90.00
_cell.angle_gamma   90.00
#
_symmetry.space_group_name_H-M   'P 1'
#
loop_
_entity.id
_entity.type
_entity.pdbx_description
1 polymer ?
#
loop_
_entity_poly.entity_id
_entity_poly.type
_entity_poly.pdbx_seq_one_letter_code
_entity_poly.pdbx_strand_id
1 'polypeptide(L)'
;EQQFTVELGAPYQTVLLDGFGSTRKSDDGNQRLILWAAISFDRCGALCFREYTWLTVRQSPSDPVNESVIRSHYSVASEKSVGCTVIDGEHIDSVRDRALRAMGKQTKERYLAMQRGILLKTGRGDLVSFVGV
;
A
#
# COMPACT_ATOMS: atom_id res chain seq x y z
N GLU A 1 2.31 -15.61 5.84
CA GLU A 1 2.14 -14.35 6.59
C GLU A 1 3.51 -13.81 6.94
N GLN A 2 3.67 -12.50 6.95
CA GLN A 2 4.93 -11.84 7.33
C GLN A 2 4.64 -10.81 8.41
N GLN A 3 5.42 -10.87 9.50
CA GLN A 3 5.45 -9.84 10.52
C GLN A 3 6.39 -8.72 10.05
N PHE A 4 5.99 -7.47 10.27
CA PHE A 4 6.79 -6.31 9.91
C PHE A 4 6.55 -5.16 10.89
N THR A 5 7.50 -4.23 10.95
CA THR A 5 7.35 -2.97 11.67
C THR A 5 7.38 -1.82 10.67
N VAL A 6 6.43 -0.90 10.76
CA VAL A 6 6.39 0.32 9.94
C VAL A 6 6.91 1.48 10.77
N GLU A 7 7.99 2.11 10.31
CA GLU A 7 8.50 3.34 10.92
C GLU A 7 7.90 4.55 10.21
N LEU A 8 7.20 5.40 10.96
CA LEU A 8 6.54 6.59 10.44
C LEU A 8 7.14 7.84 11.09
N GLY A 9 7.87 8.67 10.33
CA GLY A 9 8.34 9.99 10.78
C GLY A 9 9.81 10.28 10.53
N ALA A 10 10.30 11.36 11.15
CA ALA A 10 11.72 11.75 11.18
C ALA A 10 12.42 11.13 12.41
N PRO A 11 13.77 11.10 12.46
CA PRO A 11 14.50 10.68 13.65
C PRO A 11 13.95 11.36 14.91
N TYR A 12 13.79 10.59 16.00
CA TYR A 12 13.22 11.02 17.30
C TYR A 12 11.72 11.32 17.34
N GLN A 13 10.97 11.18 16.23
CA GLN A 13 9.51 11.32 16.17
C GLN A 13 8.82 10.11 15.51
N THR A 14 9.54 8.99 15.42
CA THR A 14 9.09 7.78 14.74
C THR A 14 7.98 7.08 15.51
N VAL A 15 6.83 6.93 14.87
CA VAL A 15 5.78 6.00 15.31
C VAL A 15 6.13 4.63 14.72
N LEU A 16 6.28 3.63 15.58
CA LEU A 16 6.44 2.24 15.17
C LEU A 16 5.06 1.59 15.17
N LEU A 17 4.68 1.00 14.05
CA LEU A 17 3.50 0.15 13.97
C LEU A 17 3.93 -1.29 13.77
N ASP A 18 3.47 -2.20 14.62
CA ASP A 18 3.71 -3.62 14.45
C ASP A 18 2.55 -4.25 13.68
N GLY A 19 2.87 -5.00 12.63
CA GLY A 19 1.87 -5.48 11.68
C GLY A 19 2.10 -6.89 11.17
N PHE A 20 1.02 -7.44 10.62
CA PHE A 20 0.98 -8.70 9.92
C PHE A 20 0.36 -8.50 8.56
N GLY A 21 0.99 -9.09 7.54
CA GLY A 21 0.52 -8.94 6.18
C GLY A 21 0.67 -10.22 5.37
N SER A 22 -0.08 -10.26 4.27
CA SER A 22 -0.04 -11.34 3.32
C SER A 22 -0.09 -10.81 1.89
N THR A 23 0.80 -11.35 1.06
CA THR A 23 0.78 -11.13 -0.38
C THR A 23 0.24 -12.37 -1.07
N ARG A 24 -0.72 -12.20 -1.97
CA ARG A 24 -1.12 -13.25 -2.91
C ARG A 24 -0.79 -12.81 -4.33
N LYS A 25 -0.20 -13.71 -5.11
CA LYS A 25 0.11 -13.49 -6.52
C LYS A 25 -0.59 -14.55 -7.36
N SER A 26 -1.19 -14.15 -8.47
CA SER A 26 -1.71 -15.07 -9.47
C SER A 26 -1.29 -14.60 -10.86
N ASP A 27 -1.02 -15.57 -11.73
CA ASP A 27 -0.63 -15.35 -13.12
C ASP A 27 -1.49 -16.29 -13.98
N ASP A 28 -2.23 -15.72 -14.94
CA ASP A 28 -3.16 -16.41 -15.84
C ASP A 28 -2.79 -16.10 -17.30
N GLY A 29 -1.50 -16.26 -17.62
CA GLY A 29 -0.91 -16.06 -18.95
C GLY A 29 -0.89 -14.60 -19.41
N ASN A 30 -2.07 -14.04 -19.67
CA ASN A 30 -2.26 -12.66 -20.12
C ASN A 30 -2.58 -11.70 -18.96
N GLN A 31 -2.73 -12.20 -17.73
CA GLN A 31 -3.04 -11.39 -16.57
C GLN A 31 -2.19 -11.77 -15.36
N ARG A 32 -1.58 -10.77 -14.74
CA ARG A 32 -0.93 -10.90 -13.43
C ARG A 32 -1.66 -10.05 -12.41
N LEU A 33 -2.05 -10.65 -11.29
CA LEU A 33 -2.66 -9.97 -10.16
C LEU A 33 -1.79 -10.14 -8.91
N ILE A 34 -1.52 -9.04 -8.22
CA ILE A 34 -0.85 -9.00 -6.93
C ILE A 34 -1.82 -8.36 -5.94
N LEU A 35 -2.19 -9.10 -4.90
CA LEU A 35 -2.99 -8.63 -3.78
C LEU A 35 -2.10 -8.50 -2.55
N TRP A 36 -2.26 -7.42 -1.80
CA TRP A 36 -1.69 -7.26 -0.47
C TRP A 36 -2.76 -6.79 0.50
N ALA A 37 -2.84 -7.49 1.62
CA ALA A 37 -3.65 -7.11 2.76
C ALA A 37 -2.77 -7.14 4.01
N ALA A 38 -2.90 -6.12 4.85
CA ALA A 38 -2.19 -6.06 6.11
C ALA A 38 -2.99 -5.36 7.20
N ILE A 39 -2.64 -5.69 8.43
CA ILE A 39 -3.09 -5.02 9.64
C ILE A 39 -1.86 -4.55 10.41
N SER A 40 -1.91 -3.35 10.96
CA SER A 40 -0.84 -2.81 11.81
C SER A 40 -1.44 -2.12 13.02
N PHE A 41 -0.75 -2.17 14.15
CA PHE A 41 -1.20 -1.61 15.42
C PHE A 41 -0.24 -0.54 15.89
N ASP A 42 -0.77 0.52 16.51
CA ASP A 42 0.10 1.43 17.26
C ASP A 42 0.65 0.77 18.53
N ARG A 43 1.66 1.39 19.14
CA ARG A 43 2.38 0.79 20.29
C ARG A 43 1.49 0.41 21.46
N CYS A 44 0.40 1.15 21.70
CA CYS A 44 -0.53 0.85 22.78
C CYS A 44 -1.69 -0.06 22.34
N GLY A 45 -1.74 -0.47 21.06
CA GLY A 45 -2.79 -1.30 20.51
C GLY A 45 -4.16 -0.60 20.49
N ALA A 46 -4.20 0.72 20.57
CA ALA A 46 -5.41 1.54 20.55
C ALA A 46 -5.94 1.76 19.14
N LEU A 47 -5.03 1.89 18.18
CA LEU A 47 -5.32 2.09 16.77
C LEU A 47 -4.91 0.87 15.98
N CYS A 48 -5.80 0.48 15.07
CA CYS A 48 -5.59 -0.55 14.08
C CYS A 48 -5.65 0.10 12.70
N PHE A 49 -4.65 -0.16 11.87
CA PHE A 49 -4.57 0.30 10.50
C PHE A 49 -4.72 -0.90 9.56
N ARG A 50 -5.70 -0.84 8.68
CA ARG A 50 -5.95 -1.88 7.67
C ARG A 50 -5.53 -1.38 6.30
N GLU A 51 -4.65 -2.12 5.66
CA GLU A 51 -4.24 -1.90 4.29
C GLU A 51 -4.90 -2.92 3.37
N TYR A 52 -5.50 -2.45 2.28
CA TYR A 52 -5.96 -3.28 1.18
C TYR A 52 -5.46 -2.71 -0.13
N THR A 53 -4.73 -3.52 -0.88
CA THR A 53 -4.07 -3.03 -2.08
C THR A 53 -4.04 -4.13 -3.15
N TRP A 54 -4.13 -3.70 -4.41
CA TRP A 54 -4.00 -4.60 -5.55
C TRP A 54 -3.28 -3.93 -6.71
N LEU A 55 -2.56 -4.74 -7.49
CA LEU A 55 -1.95 -4.37 -8.77
C LEU A 55 -2.34 -5.44 -9.78
N THR A 56 -2.90 -5.01 -10.90
CA THR A 56 -3.21 -5.88 -12.03
C THR A 56 -2.46 -5.39 -13.26
N VAL A 57 -1.86 -6.34 -13.98
CA VAL A 57 -1.26 -6.14 -15.29
C VAL A 57 -2.01 -7.07 -16.22
N ARG A 58 -2.63 -6.50 -17.25
CA ARG A 58 -3.31 -7.27 -18.29
C ARG A 58 -2.65 -6.95 -19.63
N GLN A 59 -2.13 -7.98 -20.28
CA GLN A 59 -1.56 -7.88 -21.61
C GLN A 59 -2.67 -8.04 -22.65
N SER A 60 -2.59 -7.24 -23.72
CA SER A 60 -3.42 -7.47 -24.90
C SER A 60 -2.98 -8.77 -25.58
N PRO A 61 -3.91 -9.67 -25.94
CA PRO A 61 -3.57 -10.86 -26.71
C PRO A 61 -3.03 -10.55 -28.10
N SER A 62 -3.40 -9.40 -28.68
CA SER A 62 -3.04 -8.99 -30.04
C SER A 62 -1.81 -8.09 -30.09
N ASP A 63 -1.61 -7.22 -29.10
CA ASP A 63 -0.44 -6.36 -29.00
C ASP A 63 0.02 -6.20 -27.54
N PRO A 64 0.73 -7.21 -27.00
CA PRO A 64 1.19 -7.18 -25.61
C PRO A 64 2.10 -5.99 -25.28
N VAL A 65 2.76 -5.41 -26.28
CA VAL A 65 3.73 -4.32 -26.11
C VAL A 65 3.02 -2.97 -26.00
N ASN A 66 2.07 -2.69 -26.91
CA ASN A 66 1.44 -1.38 -26.98
C ASN A 66 0.11 -1.28 -26.24
N GLU A 67 -0.60 -2.41 -26.06
CA GLU A 67 -1.97 -2.46 -25.54
C GLU A 67 -2.05 -3.18 -24.18
N SER A 68 -1.01 -3.07 -23.36
CA SER A 68 -1.04 -3.56 -21.97
C SER A 68 -1.65 -2.52 -21.03
N VAL A 69 -2.52 -2.97 -20.13
CA VAL A 69 -3.15 -2.14 -19.10
C VAL A 69 -2.57 -2.49 -17.73
N ILE A 70 -2.03 -1.48 -17.05
CA ILE A 70 -1.58 -1.59 -15.67
C ILE A 70 -2.53 -0.76 -14.80
N ARG A 71 -3.12 -1.39 -13.78
CA ARG A 71 -3.96 -0.68 -12.79
C ARG A 71 -3.54 -1.06 -11.40
N SER A 72 -3.59 -0.10 -10.50
CA SER A 72 -3.41 -0.33 -9.07
C SER A 72 -4.50 0.36 -8.28
N HIS A 73 -4.80 -0.21 -7.12
CA HIS A 73 -5.58 0.45 -6.08
C HIS A 73 -4.90 0.21 -4.75
N TYR A 74 -5.03 1.19 -3.88
CA TYR A 74 -4.56 1.10 -2.52
C TYR A 74 -5.49 1.88 -1.62
N SER A 75 -5.81 1.31 -0.47
CA SER A 75 -6.54 1.96 0.60
C SER A 75 -5.89 1.63 1.93
N VAL A 76 -5.89 2.63 2.80
CA VAL A 76 -5.48 2.50 4.20
C VAL A 76 -6.60 3.11 5.02
N ALA A 77 -7.16 2.33 5.94
CA ALA A 77 -8.17 2.77 6.88
C ALA A 77 -7.65 2.59 8.29
N SER A 78 -8.10 3.46 9.21
CA SER A 78 -7.83 3.32 10.63
C SER A 78 -9.12 3.01 11.37
N GLU A 79 -9.04 2.10 12.32
CA GLU A 79 -10.12 1.71 13.23
C GLU A 79 -9.59 1.80 14.66
N LYS A 80 -10.46 2.12 15.62
CA LYS A 80 -10.12 1.87 17.03
C LYS A 80 -10.09 0.37 17.26
N SER A 81 -9.15 -0.11 18.06
CA SER A 81 -9.08 -1.53 18.38
C SER A 81 -10.32 -2.00 19.15
N VAL A 82 -10.67 -3.26 18.94
CA VAL A 82 -11.85 -3.87 19.57
C VAL A 82 -11.71 -3.82 21.09
N GLY A 83 -12.67 -3.22 21.78
CA GLY A 83 -12.66 -3.07 23.24
C GLY A 83 -12.00 -1.79 23.76
N CYS A 84 -11.45 -0.94 22.88
CA CYS A 84 -10.92 0.37 23.26
C CYS A 84 -12.07 1.39 23.40
N THR A 85 -12.58 1.56 24.62
CA THR A 85 -13.61 2.55 24.97
C THR A 85 -13.04 3.87 25.51
N VAL A 86 -11.72 3.91 25.74
CA VAL A 86 -11.09 4.90 26.64
C VAL A 86 -10.39 6.04 25.90
N ILE A 87 -10.14 5.89 24.59
CA ILE A 87 -9.25 6.80 23.88
C ILE A 87 -10.08 7.66 22.92
N ASP A 88 -10.55 8.78 23.46
CA ASP A 88 -11.08 9.93 22.73
C ASP A 88 -10.20 11.14 23.06
N GLY A 89 -9.88 11.95 22.04
CA GLY A 89 -9.13 13.19 22.24
C GLY A 89 -8.22 13.56 21.06
N GLU A 90 -7.89 14.85 20.96
CA GLU A 90 -7.10 15.42 19.86
C GLU A 90 -5.75 14.73 19.65
N HIS A 91 -5.16 14.17 20.72
CA HIS A 91 -3.88 13.47 20.63
C HIS A 91 -3.98 12.17 19.81
N ILE A 92 -5.01 11.34 20.03
CA ILE A 92 -5.16 10.08 19.29
C ILE A 92 -5.53 10.35 17.83
N ASP A 93 -6.35 11.37 17.59
CA ASP A 93 -6.70 11.81 16.23
C ASP A 93 -5.47 12.32 15.48
N SER A 94 -4.60 13.08 16.14
CA SER A 94 -3.33 13.53 15.56
C SER A 94 -2.41 12.34 15.21
N VAL A 95 -2.32 11.33 16.08
CA VAL A 95 -1.52 10.12 15.81
C VAL A 95 -2.10 9.35 14.62
N ARG A 96 -3.42 9.14 14.59
CA ARG A 96 -4.15 8.50 13.48
C ARG A 96 -3.89 9.22 12.16
N ASP A 97 -4.12 10.53 12.12
CA ASP A 97 -4.03 11.33 10.90
C ASP A 97 -2.59 11.45 10.39
N ARG A 98 -1.61 11.48 11.30
CA ARG A 98 -0.19 11.42 10.95
C ARG A 98 0.14 10.06 10.34
N ALA A 99 -0.31 8.98 10.97
CA ALA A 99 -0.02 7.63 10.52
C ALA A 99 -0.67 7.33 9.17
N LEU A 100 -1.94 7.69 8.98
CA LEU A 100 -2.65 7.55 7.70
C LEU A 100 -1.96 8.32 6.57
N ARG A 101 -1.52 9.56 6.83
CA ARG A 101 -0.79 10.35 5.83
C ARG A 101 0.54 9.70 5.44
N ALA A 102 1.29 9.23 6.43
CA ALA A 102 2.59 8.60 6.20
C ALA A 102 2.46 7.25 5.48
N MET A 103 1.60 6.35 5.96
CA MET A 103 1.30 5.06 5.32
C MET A 103 0.73 5.25 3.90
N GLY A 104 -0.21 6.19 3.73
CA GLY A 104 -0.79 6.51 2.43
C GLY A 104 0.26 6.99 1.43
N LYS A 105 1.18 7.87 1.85
CA LYS A 105 2.31 8.33 1.03
C LYS A 105 3.22 7.16 0.63
N GLN A 106 3.67 6.36 1.61
CA GLN A 106 4.57 5.24 1.37
C GLN A 106 3.95 4.19 0.44
N THR A 107 2.67 3.86 0.66
CA THR A 107 1.94 2.92 -0.20
C THR A 107 1.75 3.46 -1.61
N LYS A 108 1.38 4.75 -1.77
CA LYS A 108 1.32 5.39 -3.08
C LYS A 108 2.66 5.30 -3.81
N GLU A 109 3.75 5.69 -3.17
CA GLU A 109 5.10 5.65 -3.75
C GLU A 109 5.52 4.24 -4.16
N ARG A 110 5.27 3.24 -3.30
CA ARG A 110 5.53 1.82 -3.59
C ARG A 110 4.80 1.35 -4.85
N TYR A 111 3.51 1.67 -4.98
CA TYR A 111 2.70 1.24 -6.12
C TYR A 111 3.06 1.98 -7.42
N LEU A 112 3.36 3.28 -7.35
CA LEU A 112 3.88 4.03 -8.50
C LEU A 112 5.23 3.45 -8.96
N ALA A 113 6.13 3.11 -8.04
CA ALA A 113 7.40 2.47 -8.38
C ALA A 113 7.20 1.11 -9.05
N MET A 114 6.27 0.29 -8.57
CA MET A 114 5.92 -0.98 -9.20
C MET A 114 5.38 -0.79 -10.62
N GLN A 115 4.48 0.16 -10.84
CA GLN A 115 3.95 0.48 -12.17
C GLN A 115 5.06 0.91 -13.14
N ARG A 116 5.93 1.84 -12.72
CA ARG A 116 7.08 2.30 -13.52
C ARG A 116 8.02 1.14 -13.85
N GLY A 117 8.31 0.28 -12.88
CA GLY A 117 9.15 -0.90 -13.06
C GLY A 117 8.58 -1.91 -14.06
N ILE A 118 7.25 -2.09 -14.08
CA ILE A 118 6.59 -2.93 -15.09
C ILE A 118 6.71 -2.31 -16.47
N LEU A 119 6.41 -1.02 -16.62
CA LEU A 119 6.52 -0.31 -17.90
C LEU A 119 7.91 -0.42 -18.52
N LEU A 120 8.96 -0.23 -17.71
CA LEU A 120 10.34 -0.40 -18.16
C LEU A 120 10.62 -1.82 -18.64
N LYS A 121 10.15 -2.84 -17.91
CA LYS A 121 10.34 -4.25 -18.28
C LYS A 121 9.57 -4.65 -19.53
N THR A 122 8.46 -3.99 -19.83
CA THR A 122 7.66 -4.23 -21.04
C THR A 122 8.07 -3.35 -22.22
N GLY A 123 9.20 -2.63 -22.12
CA GLY A 123 9.70 -1.76 -23.19
C GLY A 123 8.92 -0.45 -23.37
N ARG A 124 8.00 -0.13 -22.45
CA ARG A 124 7.17 1.09 -22.45
C ARG A 124 7.72 2.16 -21.53
N GLY A 125 9.04 2.33 -21.55
CA GLY A 125 9.73 3.37 -20.78
C GLY A 125 9.23 4.78 -21.11
N ASP A 126 8.74 4.98 -22.34
CA ASP A 126 8.08 6.22 -22.81
C ASP A 126 6.92 6.66 -21.92
N LEU A 127 6.22 5.71 -21.30
CA LEU A 127 5.04 5.99 -20.47
C LEU A 127 5.35 6.29 -19.00
N VAL A 128 6.60 6.13 -18.56
CA VAL A 128 6.99 6.27 -17.14
C VAL A 128 6.69 7.67 -16.60
N SER A 129 6.82 8.71 -17.43
CA SER A 129 6.55 10.11 -17.06
C SER A 129 5.07 10.39 -16.74
N PHE A 130 4.15 9.55 -17.23
CA PHE A 130 2.71 9.67 -16.98
C PHE A 130 2.26 8.97 -15.69
N VAL A 131 3.14 8.20 -15.04
CA VAL A 131 2.86 7.52 -13.78
C VAL A 131 3.12 8.45 -12.61
N GLY A 132 2.06 9.03 -12.06
CA GLY A 132 2.09 9.72 -10.77
C GLY A 132 2.47 11.20 -10.81
N VAL A 133 1.83 11.97 -11.71
CA VAL A 133 1.55 13.40 -11.46
C VAL A 133 0.59 13.51 -10.27
#